data_AF-A0A941M081-F1
#
_entry.id   AF-A0A941M081-F1
#
_cell.length_a   1.000
_cell.length_b   1.000
_cell.length_c   1.000
_cell.angle_alpha   90.00
_cell.angle_beta   90.00
_cell.angle_gamma   90.00
#
_symmetry.space_group_name_H-M   'P 1'
#
loop_
_entity.id
_entity.type
_entity.pdbx_description
1 polymer ?
#
loop_
_entity_poly.entity_id
_entity_poly.type
_entity_poly.pdbx_seq_one_letter_code
_entity_poly.pdbx_strand_id
1 'polypeptide(L)'
;MPQLNVETFPSLIFWLILSFGVLYLGLRYLIIPKISKTMEMREEKIETYLEKAQEFQKKSLEIQKSNEEKLHEAHLDAQNLFTQHAREMKELYQKQENEIAENFHQQYLKFEKDLLLKQNEISQSLKSDAAQFIETFLKKTTGKHIPLEEIQKELLQMKKDGKK
;
A
#
# COMPACT_ATOMS: atom_id res chain seq x y z
N MET A 1 -73.76 86.15 -17.43
CA MET A 1 -73.97 84.69 -17.22
C MET A 1 -73.64 84.37 -15.77
N PRO A 2 -74.57 83.82 -14.97
CA PRO A 2 -74.43 83.64 -13.51
C PRO A 2 -73.58 82.40 -13.16
N GLN A 3 -72.46 82.20 -13.85
CA GLN A 3 -71.68 80.95 -13.84
C GLN A 3 -70.46 81.00 -12.89
N LEU A 4 -70.11 82.19 -12.39
CA LEU A 4 -69.07 82.39 -11.38
C LEU A 4 -69.74 82.93 -10.10
N ASN A 5 -70.57 82.10 -9.46
CA ASN A 5 -71.06 82.40 -8.12
C ASN A 5 -69.91 82.20 -7.12
N VAL A 6 -69.20 83.30 -6.83
CA VAL A 6 -68.00 83.28 -5.98
C VAL A 6 -68.31 82.85 -4.54
N GLU A 7 -69.57 82.95 -4.14
CA GLU A 7 -70.07 82.58 -2.82
C GLU A 7 -69.91 81.08 -2.49
N THR A 8 -69.82 80.18 -3.48
CA THR A 8 -69.66 78.73 -3.23
C THR A 8 -68.20 78.26 -3.17
N PHE A 9 -67.23 79.08 -3.63
CA PHE A 9 -65.81 78.69 -3.63
C PHE A 9 -65.24 78.37 -2.24
N PRO A 10 -65.55 79.13 -1.16
CA PRO A 10 -65.04 78.83 0.17
C PRO A 10 -65.44 77.43 0.66
N SER A 11 -66.68 77.01 0.38
CA SER A 11 -67.19 75.68 0.74
C SER A 11 -66.48 74.58 -0.06
N LEU A 12 -66.30 74.76 -1.37
CA LEU A 12 -65.56 73.81 -2.22
C LEU A 12 -64.10 73.66 -1.76
N ILE A 13 -63.44 74.76 -1.41
CA ILE A 13 -62.07 74.76 -0.89
C ILE A 13 -61.99 74.02 0.45
N PHE A 14 -62.97 74.23 1.34
CA PHE A 14 -63.04 73.51 2.62
C PHE A 14 -63.12 71.99 2.41
N TRP A 15 -64.05 71.52 1.57
CA TRP A 15 -64.18 70.08 1.28
C TRP A 15 -63.00 69.50 0.51
N LEU A 16 -62.37 70.29 -0.37
CA LEU A 16 -61.14 69.91 -1.04
C LEU A 16 -60.02 69.66 -0.03
N ILE A 17 -59.79 70.60 0.90
CA ILE A 17 -58.76 70.45 1.94
C ILE A 17 -59.10 69.27 2.85
N LEU A 18 -60.36 69.09 3.23
CA LEU A 18 -60.78 67.99 4.09
C LEU A 18 -60.55 66.63 3.42
N SER A 19 -60.98 66.47 2.17
CA SER A 19 -60.79 65.23 1.41
C SER A 19 -59.31 64.92 1.16
N PHE A 20 -58.52 65.91 0.75
CA PHE A 20 -57.07 65.76 0.62
C PHE A 20 -56.38 65.46 1.94
N GLY A 21 -56.84 66.08 3.04
CA GLY A 21 -56.31 65.82 4.38
C GLY A 21 -56.55 64.37 4.81
N VAL A 22 -57.77 63.87 4.67
CA VAL A 22 -58.10 62.46 4.97
C VAL A 22 -57.28 61.51 4.10
N LEU A 23 -57.16 61.79 2.79
CA LEU A 23 -56.36 60.99 1.88
C LEU A 23 -54.87 61.00 2.24
N TYR A 24 -54.31 62.17 2.56
CA TYR A 24 -52.92 62.33 2.97
C TYR A 24 -52.63 61.53 4.25
N LEU A 25 -53.51 61.60 5.24
CA LEU A 25 -53.40 60.81 6.47
C LEU A 25 -53.46 59.30 6.16
N GLY A 26 -54.37 58.87 5.28
CA GLY A 26 -54.45 57.48 4.83
C GLY A 26 -53.15 57.00 4.17
N LEU A 27 -52.56 57.79 3.28
CA LEU A 27 -51.27 57.48 2.66
C LEU A 27 -50.15 57.41 3.71
N ARG A 28 -50.08 58.41 4.58
CA ARG A 28 -49.03 58.54 5.62
C ARG A 28 -49.06 57.38 6.60
N TYR A 29 -50.23 56.98 7.08
CA TYR A 29 -50.35 56.00 8.17
C TYR A 29 -50.57 54.56 7.69
N LEU A 30 -51.05 54.32 6.46
CA LEU A 30 -51.33 52.97 5.98
C LEU A 30 -50.41 52.54 4.83
N ILE A 31 -50.31 53.35 3.78
CA ILE A 31 -49.66 52.93 2.54
C ILE A 31 -48.13 52.97 2.67
N ILE A 32 -47.59 54.11 3.12
CA ILE A 32 -46.14 54.29 3.30
C ILE A 32 -45.54 53.21 4.23
N PRO A 33 -46.04 52.99 5.47
CA PRO A 33 -45.43 52.00 6.36
C PRO A 33 -45.51 50.57 5.83
N LYS A 34 -46.57 50.21 5.09
CA LYS A 34 -46.71 48.88 4.49
C LYS A 34 -45.67 48.64 3.39
N ILE A 35 -45.39 49.64 2.57
CA ILE A 35 -44.35 49.56 1.54
C ILE A 35 -42.97 49.49 2.18
N SER A 36 -42.68 50.36 3.16
CA SER A 36 -41.41 50.36 3.88
C SER A 36 -41.11 49.02 4.54
N LYS A 37 -42.07 48.44 5.26
CA LYS A 37 -41.94 47.11 5.86
C LYS A 37 -41.65 46.03 4.83
N THR A 38 -42.26 46.11 3.65
CA THR A 38 -42.02 45.14 2.57
C THR A 38 -40.62 45.27 1.97
N MET A 39 -40.11 46.50 1.85
CA MET A 39 -38.74 46.73 1.38
C MET A 39 -37.72 46.21 2.39
N GLU A 40 -37.90 46.53 3.68
CA GLU A 40 -37.03 46.06 4.76
C GLU A 40 -36.97 44.53 4.83
N MET A 41 -38.13 43.85 4.79
CA MET A 41 -38.18 42.38 4.75
C MET A 41 -37.47 41.76 3.53
N ARG A 42 -37.40 42.47 2.40
CA ARG A 42 -36.69 42.00 1.20
C ARG A 42 -35.19 42.21 1.35
N GLU A 43 -34.79 43.35 1.86
CA GLU A 43 -33.39 43.69 2.12
C GLU A 43 -32.78 42.72 3.14
N GLU A 44 -33.46 42.50 4.27
CA GLU A 44 -33.06 41.53 5.30
C GLU A 44 -32.90 40.11 4.72
N LYS A 45 -33.83 39.70 3.84
CA LYS A 45 -33.73 38.39 3.17
C LYS A 45 -32.54 38.32 2.24
N ILE A 46 -32.26 39.37 1.47
CA ILE A 46 -31.11 39.42 0.57
C ILE A 46 -29.83 39.32 1.37
N GLU A 47 -29.71 40.10 2.45
CA GLU A 47 -28.55 40.06 3.36
C GLU A 47 -28.37 38.67 3.97
N THR A 48 -29.44 38.08 4.52
CA THR A 48 -29.43 36.72 5.07
C THR A 48 -28.99 35.68 4.01
N TYR A 49 -29.47 35.81 2.77
CA TYR A 49 -29.07 34.89 1.70
C TYR A 49 -27.60 35.08 1.28
N LEU A 50 -27.11 36.31 1.26
CA LEU A 50 -25.70 36.61 0.99
C LEU A 50 -24.80 36.04 2.10
N GLU A 51 -25.17 36.22 3.36
CA GLU A 51 -24.45 35.62 4.49
C GLU A 51 -24.41 34.10 4.40
N LYS A 52 -25.56 33.46 4.15
CA LYS A 52 -25.63 32.00 3.97
C LYS A 52 -24.81 31.53 2.77
N ALA A 53 -24.83 32.26 1.66
CA ALA A 53 -24.03 31.94 0.49
C ALA A 53 -22.52 32.00 0.81
N GLN A 54 -22.09 33.04 1.55
CA GLN A 54 -20.71 33.16 2.00
C GLN A 54 -20.33 32.05 3.00
N GLU A 55 -21.23 31.70 3.92
CA GLU A 55 -21.01 30.60 4.87
C GLU A 55 -20.88 29.26 4.15
N PHE A 56 -21.75 28.97 3.18
CA PHE A 56 -21.66 27.76 2.37
C PHE A 56 -20.40 27.74 1.51
N GLN A 57 -19.98 28.87 0.96
CA GLN A 57 -18.72 28.97 0.23
C GLN A 57 -17.53 28.65 1.15
N LYS A 58 -17.49 29.24 2.36
CA LYS A 58 -16.43 28.96 3.35
C LYS A 58 -16.40 27.49 3.74
N LYS A 59 -17.57 26.90 4.07
CA LYS A 59 -17.68 25.48 4.40
C LYS A 59 -17.25 24.58 3.24
N SER A 60 -17.61 24.92 2.01
CA SER A 60 -17.19 24.17 0.82
C SER A 60 -15.67 24.19 0.66
N LEU A 61 -15.03 25.36 0.84
CA LEU A 61 -13.57 25.49 0.76
C LEU A 61 -12.87 24.72 1.89
N GLU A 62 -13.41 24.76 3.10
CA GLU A 62 -12.89 24.00 4.24
C GLU A 62 -12.99 22.48 4.03
N ILE A 63 -14.15 22.01 3.55
CA ILE A 63 -14.36 20.60 3.19
C ILE A 63 -13.41 20.18 2.07
N GLN A 64 -13.27 21.01 1.03
CA GLN A 64 -12.34 20.74 -0.07
C GLN A 64 -10.91 20.60 0.45
N LYS A 65 -10.44 21.55 1.27
CA LYS A 65 -9.11 21.52 1.86
C LYS A 65 -8.90 20.27 2.73
N SER A 66 -9.84 19.96 3.62
CA SER A 66 -9.76 18.75 4.46
C SER A 66 -9.75 17.46 3.64
N ASN A 67 -10.49 17.41 2.54
CA ASN A 67 -10.51 16.26 1.65
C ASN A 67 -9.16 16.10 0.91
N GLU A 68 -8.60 17.19 0.39
CA GLU A 68 -7.27 17.20 -0.23
C GLU A 68 -6.18 16.75 0.76
N GLU A 69 -6.22 17.23 2.01
CA GLU A 69 -5.32 16.80 3.08
C GLU A 69 -5.46 15.29 3.37
N LYS A 70 -6.69 14.78 3.53
CA LYS A 70 -6.95 13.36 3.77
C LYS A 70 -6.51 12.47 2.61
N LEU A 71 -6.73 12.91 1.37
CA LEU A 71 -6.26 12.19 0.19
C LEU A 71 -4.73 12.15 0.15
N HIS A 72 -4.07 13.26 0.47
CA HIS A 72 -2.62 13.32 0.53
C HIS A 72 -2.06 12.39 1.62
N GLU A 73 -2.63 12.42 2.83
CA GLU A 73 -2.27 11.54 3.93
C GLU A 73 -2.47 10.06 3.56
N ALA A 74 -3.62 9.70 2.99
CA ALA A 74 -3.89 8.33 2.55
C ALA A 74 -2.90 7.86 1.47
N HIS A 75 -2.49 8.74 0.55
CA HIS A 75 -1.46 8.42 -0.44
C HIS A 75 -0.09 8.20 0.19
N LEU A 76 0.31 9.03 1.16
CA LEU A 76 1.56 8.86 1.89
C LEU A 76 1.56 7.55 2.70
N ASP A 77 0.47 7.26 3.40
CA ASP A 77 0.31 6.03 4.18
C ASP A 77 0.37 4.79 3.28
N ALA A 78 -0.31 4.81 2.13
CA ALA A 78 -0.24 3.73 1.15
C ALA A 78 1.20 3.54 0.62
N GLN A 79 1.91 4.64 0.33
CA GLN A 79 3.30 4.57 -0.12
C GLN A 79 4.23 4.03 0.98
N ASN A 80 4.06 4.47 2.22
CA ASN A 80 4.81 3.99 3.37
C ASN A 80 4.58 2.50 3.60
N LEU A 81 3.32 2.06 3.58
CA LEU A 81 2.95 0.65 3.72
C LEU A 81 3.52 -0.20 2.58
N PHE A 82 3.48 0.29 1.34
CA PHE A 82 4.08 -0.40 0.21
C PHE A 82 5.61 -0.52 0.35
N THR A 83 6.29 0.56 0.72
CA THR A 83 7.76 0.53 0.89
C THR A 83 8.19 -0.33 2.08
N GLN A 84 7.42 -0.32 3.17
CA GLN A 84 7.65 -1.19 4.32
C GLN A 84 7.49 -2.66 3.93
N HIS A 85 6.38 -3.04 3.30
CA HIS A 85 6.18 -4.42 2.85
C HIS A 85 7.19 -4.85 1.79
N ALA A 86 7.57 -3.98 0.86
CA ALA A 86 8.64 -4.28 -0.09
C ALA A 86 9.97 -4.57 0.61
N ARG A 87 10.29 -3.84 1.70
CA ARG A 87 11.47 -4.09 2.52
C ARG A 87 11.36 -5.42 3.29
N GLU A 88 10.25 -5.65 3.97
CA GLU A 88 9.99 -6.90 4.71
C GLU A 88 10.06 -8.13 3.80
N MET A 89 9.46 -8.06 2.61
CA MET A 89 9.53 -9.11 1.61
C MET A 89 10.96 -9.35 1.16
N LYS A 90 11.74 -8.29 0.88
CA LYS A 90 13.15 -8.42 0.51
C LYS A 90 13.97 -9.11 1.60
N GLU A 91 13.75 -8.73 2.86
CA GLU A 91 14.43 -9.35 4.01
C GLU A 91 14.03 -10.82 4.18
N LEU A 92 12.75 -11.16 4.00
CA LEU A 92 12.27 -12.55 4.02
C LEU A 92 12.90 -13.38 2.91
N TYR A 93 12.94 -12.87 1.68
CA TYR A 93 13.60 -13.55 0.56
C TYR A 93 15.08 -13.77 0.84
N GLN A 94 15.79 -12.77 1.35
CA GLN A 94 17.21 -12.89 1.66
C GLN A 94 17.47 -13.91 2.78
N LYS A 95 16.59 -13.99 3.80
CA LYS A 95 16.67 -15.02 4.84
C LYS A 95 16.44 -16.42 4.25
N GLN A 96 15.43 -16.59 3.41
CA GLN A 96 15.15 -17.88 2.74
C GLN A 96 16.30 -18.31 1.85
N GLU A 97 16.88 -17.38 1.08
CA GLU A 97 18.04 -17.65 0.23
C GLU A 97 19.25 -18.13 1.05
N ASN A 98 19.54 -17.45 2.16
CA ASN A 98 20.61 -17.85 3.08
C ASN A 98 20.35 -19.23 3.70
N GLU A 99 19.12 -19.50 4.16
CA GLU A 99 18.74 -20.78 4.75
C GLU A 99 18.84 -21.93 3.73
N ILE A 100 18.42 -21.69 2.48
CA ILE A 100 18.58 -22.66 1.39
C ILE A 100 20.06 -22.90 1.10
N ALA A 101 20.87 -21.85 1.02
CA ALA A 101 22.31 -21.97 0.77
C ALA A 101 23.00 -22.77 1.88
N GLU A 102 22.65 -22.51 3.15
CA GLU A 102 23.21 -23.22 4.29
C GLU A 102 22.77 -24.70 4.33
N ASN A 103 21.49 -24.97 4.08
CA ASN A 103 20.99 -26.35 3.95
C ASN A 103 21.66 -27.11 2.81
N PHE A 104 21.86 -26.47 1.66
CA PHE A 104 22.56 -27.06 0.51
C PHE A 104 24.02 -27.36 0.85
N HIS A 105 24.70 -26.42 1.52
CA HIS A 105 26.08 -26.60 1.97
C HIS A 105 26.21 -27.78 2.95
N GLN A 106 25.28 -27.91 3.90
CA GLN A 106 25.25 -29.05 4.83
C GLN A 106 25.04 -30.38 4.12
N GLN A 107 24.14 -30.43 3.12
CA GLN A 107 23.95 -31.63 2.29
C GLN A 107 25.20 -31.97 1.47
N TYR A 108 25.86 -30.95 0.91
CA TYR A 108 27.13 -31.13 0.18
C TYR A 108 28.22 -31.75 1.05
N LEU A 109 28.42 -31.24 2.28
CA LEU A 109 29.40 -31.77 3.22
C LEU A 109 29.08 -33.22 3.65
N LYS A 110 27.80 -33.56 3.84
CA LYS A 110 27.40 -34.95 4.13
C LYS A 110 27.69 -35.86 2.95
N PHE A 111 27.34 -35.44 1.73
CA PHE A 111 27.59 -36.20 0.52
C PHE A 111 29.09 -36.41 0.26
N GLU A 112 29.92 -35.41 0.50
CA GLU A 112 31.38 -35.53 0.39
C GLU A 112 31.94 -36.57 1.37
N LYS A 113 31.48 -36.55 2.63
CA LYS A 113 31.86 -37.57 3.63
C LYS A 113 31.43 -38.97 3.18
N ASP A 114 30.21 -39.13 2.67
CA ASP A 114 29.70 -40.41 2.19
C ASP A 114 30.48 -40.92 0.98
N LEU A 115 30.88 -40.04 0.05
CA LEU A 115 31.73 -40.39 -1.09
C LEU A 115 33.10 -40.89 -0.63
N LEU A 116 33.72 -40.23 0.35
CA LEU A 116 35.01 -40.66 0.91
C LEU A 116 34.89 -42.01 1.61
N LEU A 117 33.82 -42.25 2.38
CA LEU A 117 33.56 -43.53 3.00
C LEU A 117 33.39 -44.64 1.95
N LYS A 118 32.54 -44.43 0.95
CA LYS A 118 32.35 -45.38 -0.16
C LYS A 118 33.65 -45.63 -0.94
N GLN A 119 34.47 -44.60 -1.18
CA GLN A 119 35.77 -44.76 -1.82
C GLN A 119 36.70 -45.67 -0.99
N ASN A 120 36.70 -45.50 0.34
CA ASN A 120 37.50 -46.33 1.24
C ASN A 120 36.97 -47.78 1.29
N GLU A 121 35.64 -47.98 1.35
CA GLU A 121 35.01 -49.29 1.29
C GLU A 121 35.32 -50.01 -0.02
N ILE A 122 35.16 -49.33 -1.17
CA ILE A 122 35.49 -49.89 -2.49
C ILE A 122 36.98 -50.26 -2.55
N SER A 123 37.87 -49.44 -2.01
CA SER A 123 39.31 -49.76 -2.04
C SER A 123 39.73 -50.87 -1.07
N GLN A 124 38.92 -51.17 -0.04
CA GLN A 124 39.08 -52.37 0.78
C GLN A 124 38.49 -53.60 0.10
N SER A 125 37.29 -53.50 -0.48
CA SER A 125 36.67 -54.59 -1.23
C SER A 125 37.50 -54.97 -2.45
N LEU A 126 38.06 -54.00 -3.19
CA LEU A 126 38.95 -54.28 -4.33
C LEU A 126 40.18 -55.10 -3.91
N LYS A 127 40.74 -54.83 -2.72
CA LYS A 127 41.89 -55.59 -2.20
C LYS A 127 41.49 -57.00 -1.80
N SER A 128 40.33 -57.16 -1.18
CA SER A 128 39.76 -58.46 -0.83
C SER A 128 39.41 -59.27 -2.08
N ASP A 129 38.73 -58.66 -3.05
CA ASP A 129 38.29 -59.29 -4.29
C ASP A 129 39.49 -59.62 -5.18
N ALA A 130 40.53 -58.77 -5.22
CA ALA A 130 41.78 -59.10 -5.88
C ALA A 130 42.51 -60.26 -5.18
N ALA A 131 42.50 -60.34 -3.85
CA ALA A 131 43.08 -61.46 -3.11
C ALA A 131 42.31 -62.77 -3.37
N GLN A 132 40.97 -62.72 -3.39
CA GLN A 132 40.12 -63.87 -3.71
C GLN A 132 40.22 -64.26 -5.19
N PHE A 133 40.38 -63.30 -6.10
CA PHE A 133 40.62 -63.57 -7.52
C PHE A 133 41.98 -64.21 -7.72
N ILE A 134 43.04 -63.73 -7.06
CA ILE A 134 44.36 -64.39 -7.06
C ILE A 134 44.25 -65.81 -6.48
N GLU A 135 43.51 -66.00 -5.40
CA GLU A 135 43.29 -67.33 -4.81
C GLU A 135 42.54 -68.28 -5.76
N THR A 136 41.51 -67.77 -6.45
CA THR A 136 40.70 -68.53 -7.42
C THR A 136 41.47 -68.80 -8.71
N PHE A 137 42.27 -67.84 -9.17
CA PHE A 137 43.11 -67.98 -10.35
C PHE A 137 44.21 -69.01 -10.09
N LEU A 138 44.92 -68.92 -8.95
CA LEU A 138 45.94 -69.90 -8.56
C LEU A 138 45.34 -71.31 -8.33
N LYS A 139 44.12 -71.41 -7.79
CA LYS A 139 43.37 -72.69 -7.73
C LYS A 139 43.08 -73.28 -9.10
N LYS A 140 42.85 -72.45 -10.13
CA LYS A 140 42.40 -72.89 -11.46
C LYS A 140 43.55 -73.13 -12.46
N THR A 141 44.73 -72.52 -12.27
CA THR A 141 45.85 -72.64 -13.22
C THR A 141 47.05 -73.48 -12.77
N THR A 142 47.30 -73.77 -11.49
CA THR A 142 48.61 -74.38 -11.11
C THR A 142 48.57 -75.69 -10.30
N GLY A 143 47.44 -76.13 -9.74
CA GLY A 143 47.35 -77.49 -9.14
C GLY A 143 48.41 -77.84 -8.07
N LYS A 144 49.06 -76.84 -7.43
CA LYS A 144 50.01 -77.01 -6.31
C LYS A 144 49.85 -75.87 -5.30
N HIS A 145 49.90 -76.24 -4.02
CA HIS A 145 49.70 -75.39 -2.84
C HIS A 145 51.05 -74.77 -2.41
N ILE A 146 51.18 -73.44 -2.41
CA ILE A 146 52.28 -72.69 -1.78
C ILE A 146 51.63 -71.66 -0.81
N PRO A 147 52.14 -71.45 0.42
CA PRO A 147 51.38 -70.81 1.51
C PRO A 147 51.36 -69.27 1.45
N LEU A 148 50.36 -68.69 2.14
CA LEU A 148 49.93 -67.29 2.17
C LEU A 148 50.98 -66.21 2.54
N GLU A 149 52.17 -66.55 3.01
CA GLU A 149 53.17 -65.56 3.47
C GLU A 149 54.08 -65.02 2.37
N GLU A 150 54.31 -65.78 1.29
CA GLU A 150 55.28 -65.42 0.25
C GLU A 150 54.68 -64.42 -0.76
N ILE A 151 53.39 -64.59 -1.06
CA ILE A 151 52.60 -63.70 -1.92
C ILE A 151 52.43 -62.31 -1.28
N GLN A 152 52.33 -62.23 0.06
CA GLN A 152 52.26 -60.96 0.77
C GLN A 152 53.59 -60.16 0.72
N LYS A 153 54.75 -60.85 0.68
CA LYS A 153 56.06 -60.20 0.53
C LYS A 153 56.30 -59.65 -0.88
N GLU A 154 55.78 -60.30 -1.91
CA GLU A 154 56.02 -59.89 -3.30
C GLU A 154 55.07 -58.75 -3.74
N LEU A 155 53.85 -58.68 -3.20
CA LEU A 155 52.97 -57.52 -3.36
C LEU A 155 53.51 -56.25 -2.65
N LEU A 156 54.34 -56.42 -1.60
CA LEU A 156 55.09 -55.30 -1.00
C LEU A 156 56.27 -54.84 -1.88
N GLN A 157 56.86 -55.71 -2.72
CA GLN A 157 57.92 -55.34 -3.66
C GLN A 157 57.38 -54.59 -4.89
N MET A 158 56.20 -54.94 -5.42
CA MET A 158 55.55 -54.16 -6.49
C MET A 158 55.07 -52.76 -6.06
N LYS A 159 54.93 -52.49 -4.75
CA LYS A 159 54.66 -51.14 -4.23
C LYS A 159 55.93 -50.25 -4.21
N LYS A 160 57.14 -50.82 -4.30
CA LYS A 160 58.42 -50.08 -4.35
C LYS A 160 58.85 -49.68 -5.75
N ASP A 161 58.54 -50.48 -6.78
CA ASP A 161 58.97 -50.20 -8.16
C ASP A 161 58.02 -49.28 -8.95
N GLY A 162 56.79 -49.04 -8.47
CA GLY A 162 55.85 -48.07 -9.06
C GLY A 162 56.06 -46.61 -8.65
N LYS A 163 57.11 -46.30 -7.87
CA LYS A 163 57.54 -44.93 -7.52
C LYS A 163 58.79 -44.55 -8.34
N LYS A 164 58.62 -44.48 -9.66
CA LYS A 164 59.44 -43.65 -10.54
C LYS A 164 58.53 -42.91 -11.49
#